data_AF-A0A0R1WI82-F1
#
_entry.id   AF-A0A0R1WI82-F1
#
_cell.length_a   1.000
_cell.length_b   1.000
_cell.length_c   1.000
_cell.angle_alpha   90.00
_cell.angle_beta   90.00
_cell.angle_gamma   90.00
#
_symmetry.space_group_name_H-M   'P 1'
#
loop_
_entity.id
_entity.type
_entity.pdbx_description
1 polymer ?
#
loop_
_entity_poly.entity_id
_entity_poly.type
_entity_poly.pdbx_seq_one_letter_code
_entity_poly.pdbx_strand_id
1 'polypeptide(L)'
;MYSEITGTNFTNKMNHNTLPLQMSRIAKPWYHLNHKKVLIVDPEKVDVDDYYAGYVGRYYFFTDKAVGQENFMMTPEAFKQAVEQYDYVAIPETHRTFTVLTQKVYHQHVITGFFKITNHGLKRIH
;
A
#
# COMPACT_ATOMS: atom_id res chain seq x y z
N MET A 1 4.96 9.97 -35.62
CA MET A 1 4.64 10.13 -34.19
C MET A 1 5.21 8.90 -33.45
N TYR A 2 6.53 8.86 -33.23
CA TYR A 2 7.24 7.71 -32.60
C TYR A 2 8.11 8.14 -31.41
N SER A 3 8.25 9.45 -31.16
CA SER A 3 9.09 10.02 -30.11
C SER A 3 8.45 9.89 -28.72
N GLU A 4 7.12 10.01 -28.63
CA GLU A 4 6.40 9.90 -27.35
C GLU A 4 6.42 8.46 -26.80
N ILE A 5 6.13 7.46 -27.63
CA ILE A 5 6.11 6.04 -27.22
C ILE A 5 7.49 5.58 -26.72
N THR A 6 8.56 6.09 -27.32
CA THR A 6 9.94 5.75 -26.92
C THR A 6 10.33 6.46 -25.62
N GLY A 7 9.91 7.72 -25.45
CA GLY A 7 10.08 8.47 -24.20
C GLY A 7 9.33 7.83 -23.04
N THR A 8 8.07 7.44 -23.21
CA THR A 8 7.27 6.77 -22.17
C THR A 8 7.88 5.42 -21.78
N ASN A 9 8.38 4.63 -22.73
CA ASN A 9 9.04 3.36 -22.45
C ASN A 9 10.42 3.52 -21.77
N PHE A 10 11.16 4.60 -22.09
CA PHE A 10 12.44 4.91 -21.44
C PHE A 10 12.22 5.42 -20.00
N THR A 11 11.26 6.32 -19.80
CA THR A 11 10.82 6.79 -18.48
C THR A 11 10.25 5.65 -17.64
N ASN A 12 9.43 4.75 -18.21
CA ASN A 12 8.93 3.56 -17.50
C ASN A 12 10.06 2.57 -17.14
N LYS A 13 11.11 2.46 -17.96
CA LYS A 13 12.32 1.69 -17.63
C LYS A 13 13.18 2.34 -16.53
N MET A 14 13.17 3.67 -16.43
CA MET A 14 13.86 4.42 -15.37
C MET A 14 13.03 4.48 -14.06
N ASN A 15 11.70 4.44 -14.15
CA ASN A 15 10.74 4.56 -13.06
C ASN A 15 10.30 3.21 -12.45
N HIS A 16 11.15 2.18 -12.54
CA HIS A 16 10.82 0.80 -12.11
C HIS A 16 10.39 0.66 -10.64
N ASN A 17 10.63 1.69 -9.81
CA ASN A 17 10.30 1.71 -8.38
C ASN A 17 9.29 2.79 -8.00
N THR A 18 8.50 3.31 -8.95
CA THR A 18 7.42 4.24 -8.60
C THR A 18 6.26 3.51 -7.94
N LEU A 19 5.66 4.15 -6.93
CA LEU A 19 4.55 3.58 -6.17
C LEU A 19 3.41 3.04 -7.06
N PRO A 20 2.93 3.71 -8.13
CA PRO A 20 1.88 3.15 -8.99
C PRO A 20 2.26 1.83 -9.66
N LEU A 21 3.54 1.68 -10.06
CA LEU A 21 4.02 0.43 -10.65
C LEU A 21 4.11 -0.67 -9.58
N GLN A 22 4.56 -0.34 -8.37
CA GLN A 22 4.56 -1.29 -7.25
C GLN A 22 3.14 -1.74 -6.89
N MET A 23 2.16 -0.83 -6.86
CA MET A 23 0.74 -1.13 -6.67
C MET A 23 0.22 -2.15 -7.70
N SER A 24 0.60 -1.99 -8.97
CA SER A 24 0.23 -2.91 -10.05
C SER A 24 0.79 -4.34 -9.91
N ARG A 25 1.83 -4.54 -9.11
CA ARG A 25 2.41 -5.85 -8.84
C ARG A 25 1.67 -6.59 -7.72
N ILE A 26 0.97 -5.87 -6.85
CA ILE A 26 0.33 -6.43 -5.66
C ILE A 26 -1.19 -6.48 -5.71
N ALA A 27 -1.82 -5.69 -6.58
CA ALA A 27 -3.28 -5.57 -6.66
C ALA A 27 -3.73 -5.31 -8.09
N LYS A 28 -5.01 -5.56 -8.35
CA LYS A 28 -5.70 -5.02 -9.53
C LYS A 28 -6.37 -3.69 -9.15
N PRO A 29 -6.38 -2.70 -10.04
CA PRO A 29 -7.06 -1.44 -9.77
C PRO A 29 -8.57 -1.66 -9.66
N TRP A 30 -9.25 -0.80 -8.92
CA TRP A 30 -10.70 -0.79 -8.85
C TRP A 30 -11.24 0.33 -9.74
N TYR A 31 -12.36 0.06 -10.40
CA TYR A 31 -12.95 0.96 -11.41
C TYR A 31 -14.30 1.54 -11.00
N HIS A 32 -14.78 1.19 -9.81
CA HIS A 32 -16.02 1.76 -9.25
C HIS A 32 -15.74 2.54 -7.96
N LEU A 33 -16.30 3.74 -7.89
CA LEU A 33 -16.18 4.59 -6.70
C LEU A 33 -16.70 3.81 -5.50
N ASN A 34 -15.92 3.80 -4.44
CA ASN A 34 -16.27 3.13 -3.19
C ASN A 34 -15.73 3.91 -1.99
N HIS A 35 -16.08 3.41 -0.80
CA HIS A 35 -15.72 4.02 0.47
C HIS A 35 -14.93 3.07 1.36
N LYS A 36 -14.18 2.14 0.76
CA LYS A 36 -13.35 1.19 1.50
C LYS A 36 -12.12 1.90 2.04
N LYS A 37 -11.84 1.69 3.32
CA LYS A 37 -10.66 2.24 3.97
C LYS A 37 -9.45 1.41 3.58
N VAL A 38 -8.50 2.02 2.90
CA VAL A 38 -7.29 1.34 2.44
C VAL A 38 -6.06 2.00 3.05
N LEU A 39 -5.28 1.23 3.79
CA LEU A 39 -3.97 1.64 4.28
C LEU A 39 -2.92 1.33 3.22
N ILE A 40 -2.17 2.33 2.78
CA ILE A 40 -0.99 2.18 1.91
C ILE A 40 0.24 2.23 2.81
N VAL A 41 0.90 1.09 2.98
CA VAL A 41 2.13 0.96 3.78
C VAL A 41 3.29 1.28 2.87
N ASP A 42 3.90 2.44 3.06
CA ASP A 42 4.96 2.95 2.19
C ASP A 42 6.20 3.26 3.02
N PRO A 43 7.38 2.65 2.75
CA PRO A 43 8.60 2.94 3.49
C PRO A 43 9.19 4.32 3.15
N GLU A 44 8.77 4.96 2.05
CA GLU A 44 9.30 6.26 1.65
C GLU A 44 8.55 7.38 2.36
N LYS A 45 9.19 7.96 3.39
CA LYS A 45 8.60 9.01 4.22
C LYS A 45 8.12 10.22 3.41
N VAL A 46 8.84 10.60 2.35
CA VAL A 46 8.48 11.73 1.48
C VAL A 46 7.15 11.47 0.79
N ASP A 47 6.91 10.25 0.30
CA ASP A 47 5.67 9.89 -0.40
C ASP A 47 4.45 9.97 0.53
N VAL A 48 4.65 9.69 1.82
CA VAL A 48 3.59 9.81 2.84
C VAL A 48 3.39 11.26 3.29
N ASP A 49 4.47 11.98 3.59
CA ASP A 49 4.42 13.36 4.10
C ASP A 49 3.84 14.33 3.05
N ASP A 50 4.12 14.13 1.77
CA ASP A 50 3.59 14.92 0.66
C ASP A 50 2.22 14.42 0.15
N TYR A 51 1.59 13.49 0.89
CA TYR A 51 0.28 12.87 0.57
C TYR A 51 0.24 12.04 -0.73
N TYR A 52 1.38 11.85 -1.40
CA TYR A 52 1.47 11.14 -2.66
C TYR A 52 0.99 9.68 -2.53
N ALA A 53 1.39 8.96 -1.48
CA ALA A 53 0.99 7.58 -1.25
C ALA A 53 -0.53 7.42 -1.09
N GLY A 54 -1.13 8.33 -0.31
CA GLY A 54 -2.58 8.40 -0.16
C GLY A 54 -3.28 8.74 -1.47
N TYR A 55 -2.76 9.69 -2.24
CA TYR A 55 -3.28 10.06 -3.55
C TYR A 55 -3.26 8.86 -4.52
N VAL A 56 -2.10 8.21 -4.68
CA VAL A 56 -1.97 7.01 -5.54
C VAL A 56 -2.97 5.94 -5.10
N GLY A 57 -3.09 5.66 -3.81
CA GLY A 57 -4.06 4.70 -3.28
C GLY A 57 -5.52 5.05 -3.62
N ARG A 58 -5.91 6.33 -3.51
CA ARG A 58 -7.27 6.79 -3.82
C ARG A 58 -7.62 6.56 -5.29
N TYR A 59 -6.72 6.89 -6.21
CA TYR A 59 -6.96 6.66 -7.64
C TYR A 59 -6.87 5.18 -8.01
N TYR A 60 -5.90 4.45 -7.45
CA TYR A 60 -5.68 3.04 -7.78
C TYR A 60 -6.86 2.15 -7.34
N PHE A 61 -7.41 2.39 -6.15
CA PHE A 61 -8.57 1.67 -5.62
C PHE A 61 -9.88 2.43 -5.79
N PHE A 62 -9.87 3.55 -6.51
CA PHE A 62 -11.03 4.41 -6.73
C PHE A 62 -11.90 4.62 -5.48
N THR A 63 -11.23 4.97 -4.37
CA THR A 63 -11.82 5.17 -3.04
C THR A 63 -11.51 6.56 -2.52
N ASP A 64 -12.43 7.15 -1.76
CA ASP A 64 -12.19 8.40 -1.04
C ASP A 64 -11.40 8.21 0.27
N LYS A 65 -11.22 6.95 0.71
CA LYS A 65 -10.65 6.60 2.03
C LYS A 65 -9.34 5.82 1.96
N ALA A 66 -8.43 6.17 1.05
CA ALA A 66 -7.06 5.67 1.09
C ALA A 66 -6.12 6.63 1.82
N VAL A 67 -5.26 6.09 2.68
CA VAL A 67 -4.28 6.84 3.49
C VAL A 67 -2.92 6.15 3.39
N GLY A 68 -1.87 6.92 3.12
CA GLY A 68 -0.48 6.45 3.21
C GLY A 68 0.05 6.56 4.63
N GLN A 69 0.85 5.58 5.04
CA GLN A 69 1.54 5.60 6.32
C GLN A 69 2.90 4.90 6.23
N GLU A 70 3.92 5.60 6.73
CA GLU A 70 5.29 5.10 6.87
C GLU A 70 5.58 4.78 8.34
N ASN A 71 5.23 5.68 9.25
CA ASN A 71 5.62 5.50 10.64
C ASN A 71 4.74 4.46 11.37
N PHE A 72 5.36 3.31 11.68
CA PHE A 72 4.80 2.26 12.54
C PHE A 72 5.57 2.07 13.86
N MET A 73 6.27 3.09 14.34
CA MET A 73 6.96 3.05 15.63
C MET A 73 5.96 3.12 16.79
N MET A 74 5.29 2.01 17.06
CA MET A 74 4.25 1.86 18.08
C MET A 74 4.29 0.47 18.74
N THR A 75 3.53 0.30 19.81
CA THR A 75 3.41 -1.02 20.47
C THR A 75 2.59 -2.00 19.60
N PRO A 76 2.73 -3.31 19.80
CA PRO A 76 1.90 -4.31 19.11
C PRO A 76 0.39 -4.08 19.29
N GLU A 77 -0.05 -3.66 20.47
CA GLU A 77 -1.45 -3.39 20.79
C GLU A 77 -1.96 -2.17 20.01
N ALA A 78 -1.19 -1.08 20.01
CA ALA A 78 -1.51 0.11 19.24
C ALA A 78 -1.51 -0.17 17.73
N PHE A 79 -0.57 -1.00 17.24
CA PHE A 79 -0.54 -1.45 15.85
C PHE A 79 -1.80 -2.22 15.47
N LYS A 80 -2.23 -3.17 16.30
CA LYS A 80 -3.46 -3.93 16.08
C LYS A 80 -4.65 -2.97 15.96
N GLN A 81 -4.80 -2.06 16.92
CA GLN A 81 -5.88 -1.07 16.92
C GLN A 81 -5.83 -0.11 15.74
N ALA A 82 -4.63 0.25 15.25
CA ALA A 82 -4.46 1.14 14.10
C ALA A 82 -4.80 0.43 12.78
N VAL A 83 -4.36 -0.83 12.60
CA VAL A 83 -4.62 -1.59 11.38
C VAL A 83 -6.08 -2.01 11.29
N GLU A 84 -6.72 -2.45 12.39
CA GLU A 84 -8.11 -2.92 12.41
C GLU A 84 -9.16 -1.84 12.04
N GLN A 85 -8.75 -0.58 11.90
CA GLN A 85 -9.62 0.53 11.45
C GLN A 85 -9.89 0.51 9.95
N TYR A 86 -9.06 -0.22 9.19
CA TYR A 86 -9.07 -0.27 7.73
C TYR A 86 -9.71 -1.56 7.24
N ASP A 87 -10.29 -1.52 6.03
CA ASP A 87 -10.84 -2.70 5.36
C ASP A 87 -9.73 -3.51 4.68
N TYR A 88 -8.72 -2.81 4.13
CA TYR A 88 -7.62 -3.39 3.37
C TYR A 88 -6.29 -2.72 3.70
N VAL A 89 -5.22 -3.47 3.49
CA VAL A 89 -3.85 -2.95 3.51
C VAL A 89 -3.12 -3.35 2.22
N ALA A 90 -2.49 -2.36 1.59
CA ALA A 90 -1.62 -2.52 0.45
C ALA A 90 -0.18 -2.28 0.91
N ILE A 91 0.72 -3.20 0.60
CA ILE A 91 2.13 -3.17 0.97
C ILE A 91 2.95 -3.30 -0.32
N PRO A 92 3.23 -2.18 -1.02
CA PRO A 92 3.81 -2.19 -2.36
C PRO A 92 5.30 -2.55 -2.33
N GLU A 93 5.98 -2.19 -1.25
CA GLU A 93 7.38 -2.49 -0.96
C GLU A 93 7.56 -2.98 0.48
N THR A 94 8.68 -3.66 0.74
CA THR A 94 8.99 -4.23 2.06
C THR A 94 9.12 -3.13 3.10
N HIS A 95 8.30 -3.22 4.15
CA HIS A 95 8.37 -2.30 5.28
C HIS A 95 8.72 -3.05 6.58
N ARG A 96 9.99 -2.96 7.01
CA ARG A 96 10.54 -3.77 8.11
C ARG A 96 9.72 -3.70 9.41
N THR A 97 9.38 -2.51 9.87
CA THR A 97 8.63 -2.33 11.13
C THR A 97 7.23 -2.94 11.05
N PHE A 98 6.52 -2.69 9.95
CA PHE A 98 5.22 -3.29 9.67
C PHE A 98 5.28 -4.83 9.64
N THR A 99 6.28 -5.42 8.95
CA THR A 99 6.49 -6.87 8.92
C THR A 99 6.70 -7.44 10.32
N VAL A 100 7.56 -6.82 11.13
CA VAL A 100 7.83 -7.25 12.50
C VAL A 100 6.58 -7.18 13.38
N LEU A 101 5.81 -6.09 13.28
CA LEU A 101 4.59 -5.93 14.07
C LEU A 101 3.50 -6.90 13.65
N THR A 102 3.34 -7.14 12.34
CA THR A 102 2.42 -8.14 11.81
C THR A 102 2.76 -9.54 12.32
N GLN A 103 4.06 -9.89 12.37
CA GLN A 103 4.52 -11.16 12.93
C GLN A 103 4.24 -11.27 14.44
N LYS A 104 4.36 -10.18 15.19
CA LYS A 104 4.09 -10.18 16.64
C LYS A 104 2.60 -10.28 16.96
N VAL A 105 1.76 -9.56 16.21
CA VAL A 105 0.32 -9.42 16.49
C VAL A 105 -0.49 -10.56 15.90
N TYR A 106 -0.20 -10.95 14.65
CA TYR A 106 -0.99 -11.93 13.91
C TYR A 106 -0.25 -13.25 13.69
N HIS A 107 1.02 -13.36 14.10
CA HIS A 107 1.89 -14.50 13.79
C HIS A 107 2.05 -14.75 12.28
N GLN A 108 1.96 -13.68 11.48
CA GLN A 108 2.05 -13.73 10.03
C GLN A 108 3.29 -12.99 9.50
N HIS A 109 4.04 -13.67 8.64
CA HIS A 109 5.17 -13.07 7.95
C HIS A 109 4.70 -12.42 6.63
N VAL A 110 4.45 -11.11 6.68
CA VAL A 110 3.94 -10.33 5.54
C VAL A 110 5.01 -9.36 5.05
N ILE A 111 5.35 -9.45 3.77
CA ILE A 111 6.41 -8.65 3.13
C ILE A 111 5.81 -7.61 2.18
N THR A 112 5.15 -8.05 1.11
CA THR A 112 4.43 -7.21 0.14
C THR A 112 3.10 -7.87 -0.22
N GLY A 113 2.16 -7.12 -0.78
CA GLY A 113 0.89 -7.68 -1.27
C GLY A 113 -0.31 -6.82 -0.93
N PHE A 114 -1.48 -7.31 -1.36
CA PHE A 114 -2.77 -6.70 -1.04
C PHE A 114 -3.61 -7.65 -0.19
N PHE A 115 -4.03 -7.16 0.97
CA PHE A 115 -4.66 -7.99 2.00
C PHE A 115 -5.97 -7.37 2.48
N LYS A 116 -6.95 -8.24 2.73
CA LYS A 116 -8.13 -7.90 3.53
C LYS A 116 -7.74 -7.96 5.00
N ILE A 117 -8.13 -6.96 5.76
CA ILE A 117 -7.97 -6.98 7.21
C ILE A 117 -9.13 -7.76 7.83
N THR A 118 -8.79 -8.63 8.77
CA THR A 118 -9.75 -9.43 9.55
C THR A 118 -9.34 -9.40 11.01
N ASN A 119 -10.25 -9.75 11.92
CA ASN A 119 -9.97 -9.83 13.36
C ASN A 119 -8.87 -10.84 13.73
N HIS A 120 -8.51 -11.74 12.80
CA HIS A 120 -7.48 -12.76 12.97
C HIS A 120 -6.20 -12.48 12.17
N GLY A 121 -6.12 -11.33 11.50
CA GLY A 121 -4.95 -10.91 10.71
C GLY A 121 -5.26 -10.59 9.26
N LEU A 122 -4.23 -10.69 8.43
CA LEU A 122 -4.23 -10.25 7.04
C LEU A 122 -4.49 -11.43 6.11
N LYS A 123 -5.58 -11.35 5.33
CA LYS A 123 -5.93 -12.35 4.31
C LYS A 123 -5.55 -11.83 2.93
N ARG A 124 -4.57 -12.45 2.27
CA ARG A 124 -4.16 -12.08 0.90
C ARG A 124 -5.34 -12.24 -0.07
N ILE A 125 -5.49 -11.25 -0.95
CA ILE A 125 -6.55 -11.25 -1.99
C ILE A 125 -5.96 -11.44 -3.38
N HIS A 126 -4.68 -11.10 -3.57
CA HIS A 126 -3.95 -11.32 -4.81
C HIS A 126 -2.47 -11.60 -4.51
#